data_AF-A0A8C4WLT7-F1
#
_entry.id   AF-A0A8C4WLT7-F1
#
_cell.length_a   1.000
_cell.length_b   1.000
_cell.length_c   1.000
_cell.angle_alpha   90.00
_cell.angle_beta   90.00
_cell.angle_gamma   90.00
#
_symmetry.space_group_name_H-M   'P 1'
#
loop_
_entity.id
_entity.type
_entity.pdbx_description
1 polymer ?
#
loop_
_entity_poly.entity_id
_entity_poly.type
_entity_poly.pdbx_seq_one_letter_code
_entity_poly.pdbx_strand_id
1 'polypeptide(L)'
;LITQELEDVVKDNMPNITILGSGGGLRAMIALQGTLVEMKKQGLLDAVLYLCGVSGSTWCMSTLYKDKDWTEKVQDLEERLCDTLSKSSWDLHKAYSLVCQAAKDELFSLTDVWASFVVYKILKQVGSFLKRGLQGSLGYPFPIKTSGNLASKSLRWFWKSHSSI
;
A
#
# COMPACT_ATOMS: atom_id res chain seq x y z
N LEU A 1 -35.85 -5.92 -22.36
CA LEU A 1 -36.57 -5.48 -21.15
C LEU A 1 -36.36 -6.46 -20.00
N ILE A 2 -36.82 -7.72 -20.08
CA ILE A 2 -36.63 -8.72 -19.01
C ILE A 2 -35.15 -8.99 -18.69
N THR A 3 -34.28 -9.03 -19.71
CA THR A 3 -32.83 -9.19 -19.53
C THR A 3 -32.16 -7.97 -18.88
N GLN A 4 -32.70 -6.76 -19.13
CA GLN A 4 -32.20 -5.51 -18.56
C GLN A 4 -32.59 -5.41 -17.08
N GLU A 5 -33.84 -5.73 -16.74
CA GLU A 5 -34.31 -5.77 -15.35
C GLU A 5 -33.59 -6.85 -14.53
N LEU A 6 -33.28 -8.01 -15.14
CA LEU A 6 -32.47 -9.03 -14.48
C LEU A 6 -31.01 -8.60 -14.28
N GLU A 7 -30.39 -7.92 -15.26
CA GLU A 7 -29.06 -7.33 -15.09
C GLU A 7 -29.03 -6.26 -14.00
N ASP A 8 -30.07 -5.42 -13.92
CA ASP A 8 -30.18 -4.36 -12.92
C ASP A 8 -30.43 -4.94 -11.51
N VAL A 9 -31.25 -5.98 -11.37
CA VAL A 9 -31.46 -6.72 -10.09
C VAL A 9 -30.19 -7.45 -9.65
N VAL A 10 -29.40 -8.00 -10.59
CA VAL A 10 -28.12 -8.66 -10.27
C VAL A 10 -27.06 -7.64 -9.88
N LYS A 11 -27.01 -6.46 -10.52
CA LYS A 11 -26.13 -5.36 -10.12
C LYS A 11 -26.46 -4.83 -8.73
N ASP A 12 -27.75 -4.69 -8.39
CA ASP A 12 -28.19 -4.21 -7.08
C ASP A 12 -27.90 -5.22 -5.94
N ASN A 13 -27.79 -6.51 -6.29
CA ASN A 13 -27.51 -7.59 -5.33
C ASN A 13 -26.05 -8.08 -5.32
N MET A 14 -25.13 -7.42 -6.02
CA MET A 14 -23.72 -7.80 -5.99
C MET A 14 -23.10 -7.44 -4.62
N PRO A 15 -22.54 -8.40 -3.87
CA PRO A 15 -22.02 -8.13 -2.54
C PRO A 15 -20.76 -7.26 -2.61
N ASN A 16 -20.72 -6.19 -1.81
CA ASN A 16 -19.55 -5.33 -1.67
C ASN A 16 -18.50 -6.01 -0.77
N ILE A 17 -17.51 -6.66 -1.38
CA ILE A 17 -16.46 -7.38 -0.64
C ILE A 17 -15.30 -6.42 -0.32
N THR A 18 -14.87 -6.41 0.94
CA THR A 18 -13.75 -5.61 1.43
C THR A 18 -12.70 -6.49 2.11
N ILE A 19 -11.43 -6.28 1.77
CA ILE A 19 -10.29 -6.88 2.47
C ILE A 19 -9.75 -5.88 3.50
N LEU A 20 -9.51 -6.34 4.73
CA LEU A 20 -8.92 -5.54 5.80
C LEU A 20 -7.60 -6.14 6.30
N GLY A 21 -6.49 -5.47 5.98
CA GLY A 21 -5.15 -5.78 6.44
C GLY A 21 -4.84 -5.20 7.82
N SER A 22 -4.38 -6.03 8.75
CA SER A 22 -4.02 -5.61 10.10
C SER A 22 -2.59 -5.03 10.18
N GLY A 23 -2.27 -4.42 11.33
CA GLY A 23 -0.90 -3.98 11.62
C GLY A 23 0.01 -5.13 12.05
N GLY A 24 1.32 -4.96 11.87
CA GLY A 24 2.30 -5.98 12.26
C GLY A 24 3.63 -5.91 11.52
N GLY A 25 4.00 -4.73 11.01
CA GLY A 25 5.23 -4.53 10.25
C GLY A 25 5.39 -5.49 9.08
N LEU A 26 6.60 -6.03 8.92
CA LEU A 26 6.94 -6.90 7.78
C LEU A 26 6.07 -8.17 7.72
N ARG A 27 5.69 -8.73 8.87
CA ARG A 27 4.82 -9.91 8.92
C ARG A 27 3.46 -9.63 8.27
N ALA A 28 2.84 -8.51 8.63
CA ALA A 28 1.55 -8.12 8.06
C ALA A 28 1.66 -7.78 6.56
N MET A 29 2.79 -7.20 6.14
CA MET A 29 3.08 -6.96 4.73
C MET A 29 3.13 -8.27 3.92
N ILE A 30 3.93 -9.25 4.36
CA ILE A 30 4.08 -10.55 3.67
C ILE A 30 2.77 -11.32 3.69
N ALA A 31 2.09 -11.36 4.84
CA ALA A 31 0.81 -12.06 4.97
C ALA A 31 -0.27 -11.50 4.04
N LEU A 32 -0.36 -10.17 3.93
CA LEU A 32 -1.31 -9.54 3.00
C LEU A 32 -0.95 -9.83 1.54
N GLN A 33 0.33 -9.75 1.17
CA GLN A 33 0.78 -10.08 -0.19
C GLN A 33 0.39 -11.52 -0.58
N GLY A 34 0.74 -12.50 0.26
CA GLY A 34 0.42 -13.91 0.00
C GLY A 34 -1.08 -14.17 -0.05
N THR A 35 -1.86 -13.49 0.79
CA THR A 35 -3.33 -13.58 0.77
C THR A 35 -3.89 -13.08 -0.56
N LEU A 36 -3.41 -11.94 -1.07
CA LEU A 36 -3.87 -11.39 -2.36
C LEU A 36 -3.47 -12.27 -3.55
N VAL A 37 -2.28 -12.88 -3.51
CA VAL A 37 -1.85 -13.86 -4.52
C VAL A 37 -2.79 -15.06 -4.54
N GLU A 38 -3.09 -15.63 -3.37
CA GLU A 38 -3.98 -16.79 -3.29
C GLU A 38 -5.40 -16.43 -3.73
N MET A 39 -5.91 -15.26 -3.33
CA MET A 39 -7.21 -14.79 -3.80
C MET A 39 -7.27 -14.62 -5.33
N LYS A 40 -6.19 -14.17 -5.98
CA LYS A 40 -6.14 -14.13 -7.45
C LYS A 40 -6.17 -15.53 -8.06
N LYS A 41 -5.43 -16.49 -7.50
CA LYS A 41 -5.45 -17.90 -7.96
C LYS A 41 -6.84 -18.54 -7.84
N GLN A 42 -7.58 -18.19 -6.80
CA GLN A 42 -8.94 -18.67 -6.57
C GLN A 42 -10.02 -17.87 -7.34
N GLY A 43 -9.64 -16.87 -8.13
CA GLY A 43 -10.59 -16.00 -8.85
C GLY A 43 -11.43 -15.09 -7.94
N LEU A 44 -11.04 -14.94 -6.68
CA LEU A 44 -11.77 -14.13 -5.68
C LEU A 44 -11.33 -12.67 -5.67
N LEU A 45 -10.11 -12.37 -6.14
CA LEU A 45 -9.58 -11.00 -6.10
C LEU A 45 -10.39 -10.03 -6.98
N ASP A 46 -10.91 -10.51 -8.10
CA ASP A 46 -11.69 -9.69 -9.04
C ASP A 46 -13.07 -9.29 -8.47
N ALA A 47 -13.54 -9.97 -7.42
CA ALA A 47 -14.78 -9.64 -6.70
C ALA A 47 -14.57 -8.61 -5.56
N VAL A 48 -13.32 -8.22 -5.27
CA VAL A 48 -13.00 -7.30 -4.17
C VAL A 48 -13.18 -5.86 -4.60
N LEU A 49 -13.98 -5.10 -3.85
CA LEU A 49 -14.27 -3.70 -4.12
C LEU A 49 -13.37 -2.73 -3.34
N TYR A 50 -12.94 -3.13 -2.15
CA TYR A 50 -12.10 -2.30 -1.28
C TYR A 50 -10.95 -3.09 -0.68
N LEU A 51 -9.76 -2.48 -0.69
CA LEU A 51 -8.59 -2.99 0.01
C LEU A 51 -8.16 -1.96 1.04
N CYS A 52 -8.26 -2.33 2.31
CA CYS A 52 -7.93 -1.48 3.45
C CYS A 52 -6.74 -2.09 4.19
N GLY A 53 -5.95 -1.24 4.85
CA GLY A 53 -4.83 -1.73 5.65
C GLY A 53 -4.27 -0.69 6.61
N VAL A 54 -3.67 -1.16 7.70
CA VAL A 54 -2.97 -0.30 8.67
C VAL A 54 -1.55 -0.79 8.90
N SER A 55 -0.63 0.13 9.24
CA SER A 55 0.76 -0.18 9.60
C SER A 55 1.44 -1.08 8.54
N GLY A 56 1.89 -2.29 8.88
CA GLY A 56 2.59 -3.19 7.96
C GLY A 56 1.85 -3.50 6.67
N SER A 57 0.51 -3.65 6.71
CA SER A 57 -0.29 -3.85 5.51
C SER A 57 -0.25 -2.66 4.54
N THR A 58 -0.04 -1.43 5.03
CA THR A 58 0.10 -0.26 4.13
C THR A 58 1.38 -0.33 3.32
N TRP A 59 2.41 -1.05 3.79
CA TRP A 59 3.65 -1.24 3.05
C TRP A 59 3.39 -2.11 1.82
N CYS A 60 2.65 -3.22 1.97
CA CYS A 60 2.21 -4.08 0.87
C CYS A 60 1.31 -3.30 -0.10
N MET A 61 0.29 -2.60 0.40
CA MET A 61 -0.56 -1.77 -0.46
C MET A 61 0.26 -0.74 -1.25
N SER A 62 1.23 -0.08 -0.60
CA SER A 62 2.09 0.90 -1.27
C SER A 62 2.98 0.31 -2.36
N THR A 63 3.35 -0.98 -2.26
CA THR A 63 4.11 -1.67 -3.31
C THR A 63 3.23 -2.10 -4.47
N LEU A 64 2.01 -2.55 -4.18
CA LEU A 64 1.03 -2.97 -5.19
C LEU A 64 0.59 -1.79 -6.06
N TYR A 65 0.13 -0.70 -5.43
CA TYR A 65 -0.42 0.47 -6.15
C TYR A 65 0.61 1.27 -6.96
N LYS A 66 1.89 0.87 -6.97
CA LYS A 66 2.89 1.44 -7.90
C LYS A 66 2.66 0.98 -9.34
N ASP A 67 2.16 -0.23 -9.49
CA ASP A 67 1.86 -0.85 -10.78
C ASP A 67 0.37 -0.65 -11.06
N LYS A 68 0.03 -0.09 -12.24
CA LYS A 68 -1.38 0.14 -12.60
C LYS A 68 -2.14 -1.19 -12.59
N ASP A 69 -1.60 -2.20 -13.27
CA ASP A 69 -2.21 -3.53 -13.39
C ASP A 69 -1.75 -4.51 -12.29
N TRP A 70 -1.66 -4.04 -11.04
CA TRP A 70 -1.10 -4.84 -9.95
C TRP A 70 -1.88 -6.12 -9.66
N THR A 71 -3.19 -6.14 -9.91
CA THR A 71 -4.05 -7.33 -9.72
C THR A 71 -3.67 -8.48 -10.63
N GLU A 72 -3.27 -8.17 -11.88
CA GLU A 72 -2.77 -9.16 -12.84
C GLU A 72 -1.32 -9.56 -12.54
N LYS A 73 -0.53 -8.62 -12.02
CA LYS A 73 0.89 -8.82 -11.71
C LYS A 73 1.16 -9.24 -10.26
N VAL A 74 0.12 -9.62 -9.51
CA VAL A 74 0.24 -9.83 -8.06
C VAL A 74 1.27 -10.91 -7.69
N GLN A 75 1.43 -11.91 -8.56
CA GLN A 75 2.42 -12.99 -8.44
C GLN A 75 3.85 -12.47 -8.70
N ASP A 76 4.05 -11.72 -9.79
CA ASP A 76 5.35 -11.08 -10.08
C ASP A 76 5.77 -10.12 -8.95
N LEU A 77 4.80 -9.43 -8.34
CA LEU A 77 5.01 -8.53 -7.21
C LEU A 77 5.41 -9.28 -5.94
N GLU A 78 4.87 -10.47 -5.71
CA GLU A 78 5.30 -11.35 -4.62
C GLU A 78 6.75 -11.82 -4.83
N GLU A 79 7.11 -12.24 -6.04
CA GLU A 79 8.48 -12.68 -6.34
C GLU A 79 9.49 -11.53 -6.15
N ARG A 80 9.17 -10.33 -6.67
CA ARG A 80 9.97 -9.11 -6.46
C ARG A 80 10.12 -8.76 -4.98
N LEU A 81 9.06 -8.96 -4.19
CA LEU A 81 9.11 -8.75 -2.74
C LEU A 81 10.05 -9.75 -2.09
N CYS A 82 9.90 -11.04 -2.38
CA CYS A 82 10.78 -12.10 -1.89
C CYS A 82 12.26 -11.84 -2.24
N ASP A 83 12.55 -11.44 -3.48
CA ASP A 83 13.89 -11.07 -3.92
C ASP A 83 14.45 -9.84 -3.19
N THR A 84 13.60 -8.83 -2.96
CA THR A 84 13.98 -7.63 -2.20
C THR A 84 14.32 -7.96 -0.74
N LEU A 85 13.54 -8.86 -0.12
CA LEU A 85 13.71 -9.27 1.27
C LEU A 85 14.87 -10.25 1.46
N SER A 86 15.15 -11.11 0.48
CA SER A 86 16.26 -12.07 0.53
C SER A 86 17.62 -11.38 0.38
N LYS A 87 17.68 -10.30 -0.40
CA LYS A 87 18.90 -9.50 -0.58
C LYS A 87 19.15 -8.62 0.65
N SER A 88 20.20 -8.90 1.41
CA SER A 88 20.56 -8.15 2.63
C SER A 88 21.40 -6.88 2.41
N SER A 89 21.25 -6.16 1.29
CA SER A 89 21.95 -4.87 1.12
C SER A 89 21.28 -3.73 1.89
N TRP A 90 21.92 -3.25 2.96
CA TRP A 90 21.53 -2.05 3.70
C TRP A 90 22.56 -0.95 3.48
N ASP A 91 22.13 0.16 2.88
CA ASP A 91 22.98 1.33 2.67
C ASP A 91 22.75 2.33 3.81
N LEU A 92 23.63 2.28 4.81
CA LEU A 92 23.58 3.17 5.98
C LEU A 92 23.79 4.63 5.59
N HIS A 93 24.65 4.90 4.59
CA HIS A 93 24.92 6.27 4.14
C HIS A 93 23.68 6.88 3.49
N LYS A 94 22.95 6.10 2.71
CA LYS A 94 21.67 6.52 2.12
C LYS A 94 20.56 6.66 3.16
N ALA A 95 20.50 5.78 4.16
CA ALA A 95 19.56 5.95 5.28
C ALA A 95 19.82 7.26 6.04
N TYR A 96 21.09 7.55 6.31
CA TYR A 96 21.49 8.79 6.97
C TYR A 96 21.16 10.03 6.12
N SER A 97 21.44 10.00 4.81
CA SER A 97 21.14 11.14 3.93
C SER A 97 19.64 11.44 3.83
N LEU A 98 18.78 10.41 3.87
CA LEU A 98 17.33 10.58 3.96
C LEU A 98 16.90 11.26 5.26
N VAL A 99 17.52 10.92 6.40
CA VAL A 99 17.26 11.61 7.68
C VAL A 99 17.71 13.06 7.62
N CYS A 100 18.92 13.33 7.10
CA CYS A 100 19.40 14.70 6.95
C CYS A 100 18.50 15.53 6.01
N GLN A 101 17.92 14.91 4.99
CA GLN A 101 16.95 15.57 4.12
C GLN A 101 15.65 15.87 4.86
N ALA A 102 15.14 14.91 5.64
CA ALA A 102 13.94 15.08 6.46
C ALA A 102 14.10 16.13 7.56
N ALA A 103 15.29 16.24 8.15
CA ALA A 103 15.59 17.18 9.22
C ALA A 103 15.54 18.66 8.76
N LYS A 104 15.52 18.92 7.45
CA LYS A 104 15.32 20.26 6.88
C LYS A 104 13.84 20.69 6.85
N ASP A 105 12.91 19.76 7.05
CA ASP A 105 11.48 20.04 7.13
C ASP A 105 11.13 20.54 8.53
N GLU A 106 10.30 21.59 8.62
CA GLU A 106 9.86 22.17 9.90
C GLU A 106 9.07 21.17 10.77
N LEU A 107 8.56 20.10 10.16
CA LEU A 107 7.74 19.08 10.81
C LEU A 107 8.48 17.75 11.03
N PHE A 108 9.82 17.80 11.09
CA PHE A 108 10.66 16.65 11.41
C PHE A 108 10.28 16.00 12.75
N SER A 109 10.29 14.68 12.79
CA SER A 109 9.90 13.90 13.95
C SER A 109 10.58 12.53 13.98
N LEU A 110 10.39 11.78 15.07
CA LEU A 110 10.92 10.42 15.20
C LEU A 110 10.41 9.47 14.11
N THR A 111 9.24 9.74 13.52
CA THR A 111 8.69 8.91 12.46
C THR A 111 9.48 9.06 11.16
N ASP A 112 10.14 10.20 10.94
CA ASP A 112 11.09 10.45 9.86
C ASP A 112 12.37 9.62 10.00
N VAL A 113 12.90 9.56 11.22
CA VAL A 113 14.04 8.70 11.55
C VAL A 113 13.65 7.23 11.37
N TRP A 114 12.53 6.81 11.96
CA TRP A 114 12.04 5.44 11.84
C TRP A 114 11.78 5.04 10.38
N ALA A 115 11.17 5.90 9.56
CA ALA A 115 10.93 5.61 8.15
C ALA A 115 12.24 5.44 7.36
N SER A 116 13.20 6.34 7.60
CA SER A 116 14.50 6.33 6.92
C SER A 116 15.38 5.13 7.29
N PHE A 117 15.21 4.56 8.47
CA PHE A 117 16.00 3.40 8.93
C PHE A 117 15.26 2.06 8.78
N VAL A 118 13.98 2.00 9.12
CA VAL A 118 13.19 0.75 9.15
C VAL A 118 12.49 0.52 7.81
N VAL A 119 11.70 1.49 7.33
CA VAL A 119 10.96 1.33 6.07
C VAL A 119 11.92 1.30 4.88
N TYR A 120 12.96 2.12 4.88
CA TYR A 120 13.99 2.08 3.85
C TYR A 120 14.72 0.74 3.79
N LYS A 121 15.09 0.18 4.95
CA LYS A 121 15.75 -1.14 5.00
C LYS A 121 14.86 -2.24 4.41
N ILE A 122 13.56 -2.19 4.69
CA ILE A 122 12.60 -3.21 4.28
C ILE A 122 12.20 -3.07 2.80
N LEU A 123 11.86 -1.87 2.35
CA LEU A 123 11.30 -1.64 1.01
C LEU A 123 12.35 -1.22 -0.02
N LYS A 124 13.54 -0.76 0.41
CA LYS A 124 14.64 -0.22 -0.41
C LYS A 124 14.28 0.89 -1.41
N GLN A 125 13.01 1.30 -1.49
CA GLN A 125 12.45 2.19 -2.51
C GLN A 125 11.71 3.40 -1.90
N VAL A 126 12.32 4.06 -0.91
CA VAL A 126 11.72 5.24 -0.26
C VAL A 126 11.76 6.49 -1.16
N GLY A 127 12.56 6.51 -2.23
CA GLY A 127 12.71 7.69 -3.09
C GLY A 127 11.50 8.03 -3.98
N SER A 128 10.74 7.03 -4.46
CA SER A 128 9.55 7.22 -5.30
C SER A 128 8.24 7.28 -4.52
N PHE A 129 8.31 6.96 -3.23
CA PHE A 129 7.23 6.91 -2.25
C PHE A 129 6.60 8.28 -1.94
N LEU A 130 7.36 9.37 -2.11
CA LEU A 130 6.95 10.73 -1.75
C LEU A 130 6.20 11.48 -2.86
N LYS A 131 6.27 11.05 -4.13
CA LYS A 131 5.91 11.90 -5.28
C LYS A 131 4.61 11.54 -6.01
N ARG A 132 4.00 10.39 -5.77
CA ARG A 132 2.81 9.96 -6.53
C ARG A 132 1.66 9.70 -5.58
N GLY A 133 0.88 10.74 -5.32
CA GLY A 133 -0.47 10.59 -4.79
C GLY A 133 -1.29 9.70 -5.72
N LEU A 134 -2.05 8.78 -5.13
CA LEU A 134 -2.99 7.90 -5.82
C LEU A 134 -3.97 8.73 -6.64
N GLN A 135 -3.76 8.79 -7.96
CA GLN A 135 -4.80 9.19 -8.90
C GLN A 135 -5.53 7.92 -9.31
N GLY A 136 -6.72 7.72 -8.75
CA GLY A 136 -7.53 6.52 -8.98
C GLY A 136 -7.94 6.41 -10.44
N SER A 137 -7.74 5.23 -11.03
CA SER A 137 -8.43 4.80 -12.24
C SER A 137 -9.52 3.79 -11.88
N LEU A 138 -10.65 3.93 -12.56
CA LEU A 138 -11.85 3.09 -12.46
C LEU A 138 -11.48 1.64 -12.79
N GLY A 139 -11.52 0.73 -11.82
CA GLY A 139 -11.24 -0.71 -12.04
C GLY A 139 -10.44 -1.45 -10.96
N TYR A 140 -9.98 -0.77 -9.89
CA TYR A 140 -9.21 -1.40 -8.81
C TYR A 140 -9.88 -1.19 -7.45
N PRO A 141 -9.62 -2.08 -6.45
CA PRO A 141 -10.14 -1.90 -5.11
C PRO A 141 -9.74 -0.53 -4.56
N PHE A 142 -10.72 0.30 -4.19
CA PHE A 142 -10.44 1.64 -3.69
C PHE A 142 -9.74 1.55 -2.32
N PRO A 143 -8.65 2.29 -2.11
CA PRO A 143 -7.98 2.32 -0.82
C PRO A 143 -8.78 3.18 0.16
N ILE A 144 -9.31 2.58 1.23
CA ILE A 144 -10.01 3.31 2.30
C ILE A 144 -9.07 3.51 3.50
N LYS A 145 -9.05 4.75 4.00
CA LYS A 145 -8.27 5.22 5.16
C LYS A 145 -9.06 5.00 6.46
N THR A 146 -8.45 4.38 7.47
CA THR A 146 -8.93 4.49 8.86
C THR A 146 -8.22 5.66 9.56
N SER A 147 -8.96 6.73 9.84
CA SER A 147 -8.45 7.95 10.48
C SER A 147 -8.85 7.96 11.95
N GLY A 148 -7.92 7.57 12.83
CA GLY A 148 -7.97 7.90 14.25
C GLY A 148 -6.94 9.01 14.55
N ASN A 149 -7.34 10.04 15.30
CA ASN A 149 -6.59 11.29 15.53
C ASN A 149 -5.15 11.16 16.10
N LEU A 150 -4.69 9.96 16.44
CA LEU A 150 -3.32 9.70 16.93
C LEU A 150 -2.32 9.34 15.81
N ALA A 151 -2.80 9.10 14.58
CA ALA A 151 -1.98 8.63 13.46
C ALA A 151 -1.41 9.76 12.55
N SER A 152 -1.59 11.03 12.92
CA SER A 152 -1.25 12.18 12.05
C SER A 152 0.25 12.40 11.82
N LYS A 153 1.13 11.92 12.73
CA LYS A 153 2.59 12.09 12.59
C LYS A 153 3.31 10.90 11.97
N SER A 154 2.81 9.67 12.16
CA SER A 154 3.46 8.46 11.60
C SER A 154 3.10 8.17 10.15
N LEU A 155 1.96 8.68 9.68
CA LEU A 155 1.50 8.53 8.29
C LEU A 155 1.91 9.69 7.38
N ARG A 156 2.49 10.76 7.93
CA ARG A 156 3.00 11.93 7.17
C ARG A 156 3.96 11.51 6.04
N TRP A 157 4.75 10.47 6.30
CA TRP A 157 5.66 9.87 5.34
C TRP A 157 4.96 9.13 4.21
N PHE A 158 3.91 8.38 4.53
CA PHE A 158 3.19 7.55 3.56
C PHE A 158 2.34 8.38 2.59
N TRP A 159 1.93 9.60 2.98
CA TRP A 159 0.89 10.34 2.28
C TRP A 159 1.08 11.86 2.33
N LYS A 160 2.27 12.37 1.95
CA LYS A 160 2.45 13.81 1.68
C LYS A 160 1.87 14.14 0.30
N SER A 161 0.59 14.54 0.24
CA SER A 161 0.00 15.22 -0.93
C SER A 161 -0.47 16.62 -0.53
N HIS A 162 0.21 17.62 -1.09
CA HIS A 162 -0.09 19.05 -1.18
C HIS A 162 -1.03 19.68 -0.13
N SER A 163 -0.43 20.48 0.73
CA SER A 163 -1.06 21.69 1.27
C SER A 163 -0.24 22.88 0.78
N SER A 164 -0.51 23.34 -0.43
CA SER A 164 -0.22 24.70 -0.90
C SER A 164 -1.06 24.93 -2.16
N ILE A 165 -1.74 26.07 -2.16
CA ILE A 165 -2.56 26.67 -3.22
C ILE A 165 -1.82 26.65 -4.57
#